data_AF-A0A812E1F4-F1
#
_entry.id   AF-A0A812E1F4-F1
#
_cell.length_a   1.000
_cell.length_b   1.000
_cell.length_c   1.000
_cell.angle_alpha   90.00
_cell.angle_beta   90.00
_cell.angle_gamma   90.00
#
_symmetry.space_group_name_H-M   'P 1'
#
loop_
_entity.id
_entity.type
_entity.pdbx_description
1 polymer ?
#
loop_
_entity_poly.entity_id
_entity_poly.type
_entity_poly.pdbx_seq_one_letter_code
_entity_poly.pdbx_strand_id
1 'polypeptide(L)'
;MFYMPFVSITVFTTLQHYLSIYLSIYLSIYLSIYLSICYGPVSDLKYLFLVGGFAESPMLQHFVRQEFGDILKVIIPQGVGLSILKGAVLYGLDPSVVSIRRCRLTYGVGVLNKFDENKHPQDKLFTKDGMNWCSDVFDKFVVINQPLRAGDTVVRSYTPAKIDQKLSIINIYASDKKDVQFITDPSVRKCGTLSLDLSTESPITPTRREIQTIMSFADTEIRMTALDVLTGKSVKSTIDFLE
;
A
#
# COMPACT_ATOMS: atom_id res chain seq x y z
N MET A 1 60.71 26.37 -17.28
CA MET A 1 59.36 26.58 -17.81
C MET A 1 58.74 25.22 -18.13
N PHE A 2 58.31 24.47 -17.11
CA PHE A 2 57.63 23.17 -17.30
C PHE A 2 56.82 22.85 -16.03
N TYR A 3 55.56 23.24 -16.00
CA TYR A 3 54.53 22.74 -15.09
C TYR A 3 53.20 23.23 -15.69
N MET A 4 52.41 22.35 -16.33
CA MET A 4 50.97 22.52 -16.65
C MET A 4 50.27 21.42 -17.52
N PRO A 5 50.79 20.20 -17.79
CA PRO A 5 49.96 19.18 -18.49
C PRO A 5 49.06 18.34 -17.55
N PHE A 6 49.46 18.10 -16.30
CA PHE A 6 48.72 17.20 -15.39
C PHE A 6 47.42 17.79 -14.81
N VAL A 7 47.39 19.10 -14.54
CA VAL A 7 46.20 19.79 -14.02
C VAL A 7 45.08 19.81 -15.06
N SER A 8 45.42 20.00 -16.34
CA SER A 8 44.45 20.05 -17.44
C SER A 8 43.76 18.71 -17.69
N ILE A 9 44.50 17.60 -17.65
CA ILE A 9 43.94 16.25 -17.86
C ILE A 9 43.01 15.85 -16.70
N THR A 10 43.37 16.20 -15.46
CA THR A 10 42.55 15.89 -14.28
C THR A 10 41.26 16.69 -14.26
N VAL A 11 41.31 17.96 -14.68
CA VAL A 11 40.10 18.81 -14.83
C VAL A 11 39.21 18.29 -15.96
N PHE A 12 39.78 17.83 -17.07
CA PHE A 12 39.01 17.30 -18.20
C PHE A 12 38.29 15.98 -17.84
N THR A 13 38.97 15.04 -17.19
CA THR A 13 38.37 13.76 -16.78
C THR A 13 37.30 13.96 -15.71
N THR A 14 37.53 14.83 -14.73
CA THR A 14 36.52 15.17 -13.72
C THR A 14 35.29 15.85 -14.33
N LEU A 15 35.47 16.75 -15.29
CA LEU A 15 34.35 17.38 -16.02
C LEU A 15 33.54 16.34 -16.80
N GLN A 16 34.21 15.39 -17.46
CA GLN A 16 33.54 14.36 -18.27
C GLN A 16 32.80 13.34 -17.40
N HIS A 17 33.35 12.94 -16.25
CA HIS A 17 32.64 12.13 -15.26
C HIS A 17 31.45 12.86 -14.67
N TYR A 18 31.61 14.15 -14.36
CA TYR A 18 30.52 15.00 -13.88
C TYR A 18 29.40 15.05 -14.92
N LEU A 19 29.72 15.34 -16.19
CA LEU A 19 28.73 15.41 -17.26
C LEU A 19 27.99 14.08 -17.47
N SER A 20 28.69 12.96 -17.35
CA SER A 20 28.10 11.61 -17.45
C SER A 20 27.12 11.31 -16.31
N ILE A 21 27.49 11.65 -15.07
CA ILE A 21 26.60 11.49 -13.91
C ILE A 21 25.37 12.38 -14.06
N TYR A 22 25.56 13.63 -14.48
CA TYR A 22 24.44 14.54 -14.72
C TYR A 22 23.53 14.00 -15.82
N LEU A 23 24.06 13.59 -16.96
CA LEU A 23 23.24 13.04 -18.04
C LEU A 23 22.43 11.82 -17.59
N SER A 24 23.03 10.92 -16.81
CA SER A 24 22.31 9.74 -16.31
C SER A 24 21.19 10.09 -15.34
N ILE A 25 21.42 11.05 -14.42
CA ILE A 25 20.38 11.56 -13.52
C ILE A 25 19.23 12.18 -14.33
N TYR A 26 19.53 13.06 -15.29
CA TYR A 26 18.51 13.75 -16.07
C TYR A 26 17.70 12.79 -16.93
N LEU A 27 18.37 11.82 -17.57
CA LEU A 27 17.69 10.78 -18.34
C LEU A 27 16.79 9.92 -17.45
N SER A 28 17.23 9.59 -16.23
CA SER A 28 16.39 8.85 -15.28
C SER A 28 15.16 9.63 -14.83
N ILE A 29 15.31 10.94 -14.55
CA ILE A 29 14.20 11.83 -14.18
C ILE A 29 13.21 11.93 -15.35
N TYR A 30 13.72 12.17 -16.57
CA TYR A 30 12.93 12.25 -17.78
C TYR A 30 12.10 10.97 -17.97
N LEU A 31 12.76 9.81 -17.94
CA LEU A 31 12.10 8.53 -18.16
C LEU A 31 11.06 8.23 -17.08
N SER A 32 11.36 8.56 -15.82
CA SER A 32 10.42 8.38 -14.70
C SER A 32 9.15 9.23 -14.87
N ILE A 33 9.31 10.50 -15.23
CA ILE A 33 8.17 11.40 -15.47
C ILE A 33 7.38 10.92 -16.69
N TYR A 34 8.07 10.61 -17.80
CA TYR A 34 7.45 10.17 -19.04
C TYR A 34 6.64 8.87 -18.85
N LEU A 35 7.21 7.87 -18.16
CA LEU A 35 6.50 6.63 -17.84
C LEU A 35 5.28 6.88 -16.95
N SER A 36 5.37 7.83 -16.01
CA SER A 36 4.24 8.20 -15.16
C SER A 36 3.12 8.88 -15.94
N ILE A 37 3.45 9.69 -16.95
CA ILE A 37 2.47 10.32 -17.85
C ILE A 37 1.80 9.28 -18.75
N CYS A 38 2.58 8.39 -19.35
CA CYS A 38 2.07 7.44 -20.34
C CYS A 38 1.37 6.21 -19.73
N TYR A 39 1.86 5.72 -18.59
CA TYR A 39 1.46 4.44 -17.99
C TYR A 39 1.05 4.56 -16.52
N GLY A 40 0.91 5.79 -16.01
CA GLY A 40 0.50 6.02 -14.63
C GLY A 40 -0.91 5.49 -14.33
N PRO A 41 -1.22 5.18 -13.06
CA PRO A 41 -2.52 4.66 -12.64
C PRO A 41 -3.65 5.71 -12.71
N VAL A 42 -3.31 6.96 -13.04
CA VAL A 42 -4.24 8.09 -13.09
C VAL A 42 -4.21 8.66 -14.51
N SER A 43 -5.37 8.68 -15.17
CA SER A 43 -5.58 9.43 -16.41
C SER A 43 -5.70 10.92 -16.11
N ASP A 44 -5.19 11.79 -16.99
CA ASP A 44 -5.32 13.27 -16.91
C ASP A 44 -4.48 13.94 -15.80
N LEU A 45 -3.15 13.76 -15.86
CA LEU A 45 -2.21 14.51 -15.02
C LEU A 45 -2.19 15.99 -15.46
N LYS A 46 -2.30 16.91 -14.49
CA LYS A 46 -2.37 18.37 -14.75
C LYS A 46 -1.21 19.16 -14.18
N TYR A 47 -0.62 18.66 -13.10
CA TYR A 47 0.37 19.39 -12.30
C TYR A 47 1.60 18.52 -12.06
N LEU A 48 2.78 19.12 -12.14
CA LEU A 48 4.04 18.53 -11.74
C LEU A 48 4.66 19.40 -10.65
N PHE A 49 4.74 18.90 -9.42
CA PHE A 49 5.40 19.60 -8.33
C PHE A 49 6.85 19.15 -8.22
N LEU A 50 7.80 20.05 -8.45
CA LEU A 50 9.23 19.77 -8.28
C LEU A 50 9.66 20.13 -6.86
N VAL A 51 9.98 19.13 -6.03
CA VAL A 51 10.30 19.29 -4.60
C VAL A 51 11.58 18.53 -4.20
N GLY A 52 12.14 18.87 -3.03
CA GLY A 52 13.32 18.20 -2.46
C GLY A 52 14.63 18.96 -2.70
N GLY A 53 15.74 18.49 -2.10
CA GLY A 53 17.01 19.21 -2.11
C GLY A 53 17.59 19.42 -3.52
N PHE A 54 17.49 18.41 -4.40
CA PHE A 54 18.02 18.51 -5.76
C PHE A 54 17.17 19.42 -6.67
N ALA A 55 15.90 19.65 -6.31
CA ALA A 55 15.03 20.58 -7.02
C ALA A 55 15.45 22.05 -6.89
N GLU A 56 16.38 22.38 -5.98
CA GLU A 56 17.02 23.70 -5.92
C GLU A 56 17.90 23.99 -7.15
N SER A 57 18.33 22.95 -7.89
CA SER A 57 19.19 23.10 -9.06
C SER A 57 18.50 23.89 -10.19
N PRO A 58 18.99 25.09 -10.56
CA PRO A 58 18.38 25.88 -11.63
C PRO A 58 18.36 25.16 -12.98
N MET A 59 19.38 24.33 -13.23
CA MET A 59 19.49 23.54 -14.45
C MET A 59 18.40 22.47 -14.52
N LEU A 60 18.12 21.79 -13.40
CA LEU A 60 17.03 20.81 -13.33
C LEU A 60 15.67 21.50 -13.52
N GLN A 61 15.46 22.63 -12.84
CA GLN A 61 14.21 23.39 -12.97
C GLN A 61 13.99 23.85 -14.42
N HIS A 62 15.04 24.29 -15.11
CA HIS A 62 14.97 24.67 -16.52
C HIS A 62 14.62 23.48 -17.40
N PHE A 63 15.35 22.37 -17.25
CA PHE A 63 15.10 21.13 -17.99
C PHE A 63 13.67 20.63 -17.82
N VAL A 64 13.19 20.50 -16.59
CA VAL A 64 11.83 19.99 -16.32
C VAL A 64 10.75 20.91 -16.91
N ARG A 65 10.94 22.23 -16.83
CA ARG A 65 10.03 23.19 -17.46
C ARG A 65 10.04 23.09 -18.98
N GLN A 66 11.22 22.93 -19.58
CA GLN A 66 11.37 22.81 -21.02
C GLN A 66 10.71 21.53 -21.55
N GLU A 67 10.97 20.38 -20.92
CA GLU A 67 10.51 19.09 -21.43
C GLU A 67 9.04 18.81 -21.13
N PHE A 68 8.51 19.30 -20.00
CA PHE A 68 7.18 18.92 -19.53
C PHE A 68 6.20 20.10 -19.36
N GLY A 69 6.65 21.34 -19.53
CA GLY A 69 5.82 22.54 -19.34
C GLY A 69 4.64 22.67 -20.31
N ASP A 70 4.75 22.07 -21.49
CA ASP A 70 3.68 22.06 -22.50
C ASP A 70 2.61 21.00 -22.19
N ILE A 71 2.96 19.99 -21.41
CA ILE A 71 2.09 18.86 -21.06
C ILE A 71 1.45 19.07 -19.68
N LEU A 72 2.22 19.62 -18.74
CA LEU A 72 1.87 19.74 -17.33
C LEU A 72 2.18 21.14 -16.81
N LYS A 73 1.36 21.62 -15.87
CA LYS A 73 1.71 22.83 -15.12
C LYS A 73 2.80 22.51 -14.10
N VAL A 74 4.04 22.88 -14.41
CA VAL A 74 5.19 22.73 -13.51
C VAL A 74 5.16 23.77 -12.40
N ILE A 75 5.07 23.32 -11.15
CA ILE A 75 5.03 24.14 -9.94
C ILE A 75 6.30 23.88 -9.12
N ILE A 76 7.03 24.95 -8.79
CA ILE A 76 8.23 24.89 -7.96
C ILE A 76 7.99 25.81 -6.76
N PRO A 77 7.77 25.25 -5.55
CA PRO A 77 7.48 26.04 -4.36
C PRO A 77 8.69 26.83 -3.86
N GLN A 78 8.43 27.88 -3.09
CA GLN A 78 9.47 28.69 -2.44
C GLN A 78 10.13 27.89 -1.29
N GLY A 79 11.46 27.82 -1.30
CA GLY A 79 12.22 26.96 -0.37
C GLY A 79 11.95 25.48 -0.67
N VAL A 80 12.28 25.06 -1.89
CA VAL A 80 11.92 23.76 -2.44
C VAL A 80 12.55 22.60 -1.66
N GLY A 81 13.76 22.78 -1.13
CA GLY A 81 14.42 21.84 -0.24
C GLY A 81 13.70 21.60 1.09
N LEU A 82 12.91 22.56 1.58
CA LEU A 82 12.17 22.48 2.84
C LEU A 82 10.69 22.13 2.66
N SER A 83 10.22 21.98 1.42
CA SER A 83 8.78 21.86 1.13
C SER A 83 8.16 20.60 1.73
N ILE A 84 8.89 19.48 1.71
CA ILE A 84 8.45 18.21 2.32
C ILE A 84 8.34 18.36 3.85
N LEU A 85 9.36 18.92 4.49
CA LEU A 85 9.37 19.13 5.94
C LEU A 85 8.24 20.07 6.38
N LYS A 86 8.05 21.19 5.68
CA LYS A 86 6.94 22.12 5.95
C LYS A 86 5.59 21.42 5.83
N GLY A 87 5.39 20.63 4.77
CA GLY A 87 4.18 19.82 4.59
C GLY A 87 3.97 18.83 5.73
N ALA A 88 5.01 18.16 6.19
CA ALA A 88 4.93 17.23 7.32
C ALA A 88 4.57 17.94 8.64
N VAL A 89 5.14 19.12 8.91
CA VAL A 89 4.79 19.92 10.09
C VAL A 89 3.33 20.39 10.02
N LEU A 90 2.88 20.90 8.87
CA LEU A 90 1.48 21.29 8.67
C LEU A 90 0.52 20.11 8.87
N TYR A 91 0.87 18.94 8.33
CA TYR A 91 0.11 17.71 8.54
C TYR A 91 0.07 17.28 10.02
N GLY A 92 1.18 17.41 10.74
CA GLY A 92 1.24 17.10 12.18
C GLY A 92 0.41 18.07 13.04
N LEU A 93 0.29 19.34 12.61
CA LEU A 93 -0.56 20.34 13.26
C LEU A 93 -2.05 20.12 12.99
N ASP A 94 -2.39 19.75 11.75
CA ASP A 94 -3.76 19.45 11.34
C ASP A 94 -3.77 18.27 10.36
N PRO A 95 -4.02 17.04 10.82
CA PRO A 95 -4.12 15.88 9.96
C PRO A 95 -5.28 15.94 8.95
N SER A 96 -6.30 16.78 9.20
CA SER A 96 -7.49 16.89 8.35
C SER A 96 -7.20 17.50 6.97
N VAL A 97 -6.04 18.15 6.81
CA VAL A 97 -5.57 18.68 5.51
C VAL A 97 -5.43 17.58 4.44
N VAL A 98 -5.24 16.31 4.83
CA VAL A 98 -5.29 15.15 3.94
C VAL A 98 -6.57 14.37 4.18
N SER A 99 -7.61 14.68 3.41
CA SER A 99 -8.94 14.09 3.59
C SER A 99 -9.11 12.71 2.96
N ILE A 100 -8.33 12.39 1.92
CA ILE A 100 -8.42 11.14 1.16
C ILE A 100 -7.02 10.61 0.84
N ARG A 101 -6.83 9.31 1.04
CA ARG A 101 -5.65 8.54 0.65
C ARG A 101 -6.05 7.42 -0.28
N ARG A 102 -5.09 6.91 -1.06
CA ARG A 102 -5.29 5.72 -1.88
C ARG A 102 -4.59 4.54 -1.24
N CYS A 103 -5.27 3.40 -1.16
CA CYS A 103 -4.67 2.19 -0.62
C CYS A 103 -3.49 1.73 -1.51
N ARG A 104 -2.33 1.44 -0.90
CA ARG A 104 -1.12 1.04 -1.65
C ARG A 104 -1.18 -0.39 -2.18
N LEU A 105 -1.92 -1.26 -1.51
CA LEU A 105 -2.06 -2.68 -1.82
C LEU A 105 -3.52 -3.09 -1.63
N THR A 106 -3.89 -4.23 -2.19
CA THR A 106 -5.13 -4.93 -1.85
C THR A 106 -4.90 -5.68 -0.54
N TYR A 107 -5.73 -5.43 0.48
CA TYR A 107 -5.63 -6.11 1.77
C TYR A 107 -6.86 -6.96 2.05
N GLY A 108 -6.63 -8.09 2.71
CA GLY A 108 -7.70 -9.02 3.05
C GLY A 108 -7.23 -10.12 3.99
N VAL A 109 -8.09 -11.11 4.18
CA VAL A 109 -7.82 -12.26 5.05
C VAL A 109 -8.09 -13.57 4.31
N GLY A 110 -7.40 -14.62 4.74
CA GLY A 110 -7.64 -15.97 4.23
C GLY A 110 -8.86 -16.60 4.89
N VAL A 111 -9.83 -17.07 4.10
CA VAL A 111 -11.06 -17.67 4.58
C VAL A 111 -11.40 -18.99 3.88
N LEU A 112 -12.29 -19.75 4.50
CA LEU A 112 -13.02 -20.83 3.86
C LEU A 112 -14.38 -20.30 3.43
N ASN A 113 -14.69 -20.40 2.13
CA ASN A 113 -16.01 -20.04 1.61
C ASN A 113 -16.76 -21.27 1.14
N LYS A 114 -18.09 -21.17 1.05
CA LYS A 114 -18.88 -22.20 0.38
C LYS A 114 -18.41 -22.34 -1.06
N PHE A 115 -18.22 -23.57 -1.52
CA PHE A 115 -17.78 -23.82 -2.89
C PHE A 115 -18.87 -23.40 -3.90
N ASP A 116 -18.45 -22.83 -5.03
CA ASP A 116 -19.30 -22.37 -6.13
C ASP A 116 -18.64 -22.84 -7.42
N GLU A 117 -19.25 -23.80 -8.10
CA GLU A 117 -18.71 -24.45 -9.31
C GLU A 117 -18.45 -23.47 -10.46
N ASN A 118 -19.14 -22.31 -10.47
CA ASN A 118 -18.97 -21.31 -11.53
C ASN A 118 -17.81 -20.34 -11.27
N LYS A 119 -17.27 -20.33 -10.04
CA LYS A 119 -16.26 -19.33 -9.61
C LYS A 119 -14.99 -19.95 -9.08
N HIS A 120 -15.11 -21.07 -8.37
CA HIS A 120 -14.01 -21.68 -7.63
C HIS A 120 -13.42 -22.84 -8.44
N PRO A 121 -12.08 -22.93 -8.50
CA PRO A 121 -11.41 -24.01 -9.22
C PRO A 121 -11.50 -25.31 -8.41
N GLN A 122 -11.58 -26.44 -9.12
CA GLN A 122 -11.84 -27.76 -8.51
C GLN A 122 -10.72 -28.24 -7.59
N ASP A 123 -9.47 -27.79 -7.80
CA ASP A 123 -8.33 -28.12 -6.94
C ASP A 123 -8.41 -27.46 -5.55
N LYS A 124 -9.25 -26.43 -5.38
CA LYS A 124 -9.55 -25.78 -4.09
C LYS A 124 -10.78 -26.36 -3.37
N LEU A 125 -11.48 -27.30 -4.00
CA LEU A 125 -12.66 -27.95 -3.42
C LEU A 125 -12.25 -28.97 -2.36
N PHE A 126 -12.93 -28.93 -1.22
CA PHE A 126 -12.96 -30.05 -0.29
C PHE A 126 -14.34 -30.18 0.37
N THR A 127 -14.71 -31.41 0.73
CA THR A 127 -15.98 -31.69 1.41
C THR A 127 -15.74 -31.89 2.89
N LYS A 128 -16.52 -31.20 3.72
CA LYS A 128 -16.49 -31.34 5.18
C LYS A 128 -17.90 -31.19 5.74
N ASP A 129 -18.29 -32.12 6.61
CA ASP A 129 -19.61 -32.16 7.25
C ASP A 129 -20.78 -32.15 6.23
N GLY A 130 -20.60 -32.85 5.11
CA GLY A 130 -21.58 -32.93 4.01
C GLY A 130 -21.69 -31.65 3.17
N MET A 131 -20.81 -30.66 3.40
CA MET A 131 -20.81 -29.38 2.69
C MET A 131 -19.51 -29.19 1.90
N ASN A 132 -19.64 -28.64 0.69
CA ASN A 132 -18.51 -28.33 -0.18
C ASN A 132 -17.96 -26.93 0.13
N TRP A 133 -16.66 -26.86 0.39
CA TRP A 133 -15.92 -25.66 0.75
C TRP A 133 -14.80 -25.39 -0.25
N CYS A 134 -14.51 -24.11 -0.45
CA CYS A 134 -13.34 -23.63 -1.17
C CYS A 134 -12.29 -23.18 -0.15
N SER A 135 -11.10 -23.76 -0.22
CA SER A 135 -9.96 -23.33 0.60
C SER A 135 -9.30 -22.06 0.04
N ASP A 136 -8.51 -21.42 0.89
CA ASP A 136 -7.54 -20.38 0.52
C ASP A 136 -8.14 -19.14 -0.17
N VAL A 137 -9.42 -18.85 0.05
CA VAL A 137 -10.06 -17.68 -0.55
C VAL A 137 -9.48 -16.41 0.08
N PHE A 138 -9.10 -15.45 -0.76
CA PHE A 138 -8.70 -14.11 -0.34
C PHE A 138 -9.95 -13.23 -0.23
N ASP A 139 -10.48 -13.05 0.98
CA ASP A 139 -11.58 -12.11 1.20
C ASP A 139 -11.05 -10.68 1.33
N LYS A 140 -11.37 -9.83 0.36
CA LYS A 140 -10.85 -8.47 0.24
C LYS A 140 -11.61 -7.52 1.16
N PHE A 141 -10.85 -6.77 1.95
CA PHE A 141 -11.36 -5.64 2.72
C PHE A 141 -11.26 -4.34 1.90
N VAL A 142 -10.13 -4.15 1.23
CA VAL A 142 -9.83 -2.97 0.41
C VAL A 142 -8.98 -3.40 -0.78
N VAL A 143 -9.13 -2.71 -1.90
CA VAL A 143 -8.32 -2.94 -3.11
C VAL A 143 -7.28 -1.84 -3.32
N ILE A 144 -6.19 -2.19 -4.01
CA ILE A 144 -5.18 -1.21 -4.45
C ILE A 144 -5.83 -0.02 -5.17
N ASN A 145 -5.32 1.18 -4.91
CA ASN A 145 -5.80 2.47 -5.40
C ASN A 145 -7.20 2.90 -4.93
N GLN A 146 -7.88 2.11 -4.09
CA GLN A 146 -9.17 2.51 -3.53
C GLN A 146 -9.01 3.78 -2.69
N PRO A 147 -9.83 4.83 -2.92
CA PRO A 147 -9.82 6.03 -2.10
C PRO A 147 -10.44 5.72 -0.73
N LEU A 148 -9.76 6.15 0.33
CA LEU A 148 -10.13 5.97 1.73
C LEU A 148 -9.96 7.29 2.47
N ARG A 149 -10.91 7.61 3.35
CA ARG A 149 -10.84 8.74 4.28
C ARG A 149 -10.24 8.29 5.61
N ALA A 150 -9.67 9.23 6.34
CA ALA A 150 -9.27 8.99 7.72
C ALA A 150 -10.50 8.60 8.55
N GLY A 151 -10.43 7.47 9.24
CA GLY A 151 -11.54 6.90 10.02
C GLY A 151 -12.45 5.94 9.26
N ASP A 152 -12.23 5.72 7.96
CA ASP A 152 -12.96 4.68 7.23
C ASP A 152 -12.70 3.31 7.87
N THR A 153 -13.75 2.50 7.93
CA THR A 153 -13.68 1.13 8.43
C THR A 153 -14.40 0.16 7.52
N VAL A 154 -13.85 -1.04 7.39
CA VAL A 154 -14.46 -2.16 6.69
C VAL A 154 -14.64 -3.29 7.68
N VAL A 155 -15.89 -3.74 7.85
CA VAL A 155 -16.25 -4.80 8.78
C VAL A 155 -16.68 -6.04 7.99
N ARG A 156 -16.17 -7.19 8.40
CA ARG A 156 -16.57 -8.51 7.91
C ARG A 156 -16.90 -9.42 9.07
N SER A 157 -17.90 -10.28 8.90
CA SER A 157 -18.33 -11.24 9.92
C SER A 157 -18.03 -12.65 9.44
N TYR A 158 -17.43 -13.45 10.32
CA TYR A 158 -17.07 -14.85 10.07
C TYR A 158 -17.56 -15.74 11.19
N THR A 159 -17.56 -17.05 10.94
CA THR A 159 -17.83 -18.06 11.96
C THR A 159 -16.61 -18.96 12.13
N PRO A 160 -16.32 -19.46 13.34
CA PRO A 160 -15.32 -20.49 13.53
C PRO A 160 -15.54 -21.70 12.62
N ALA A 161 -14.46 -22.36 12.19
CA ALA A 161 -14.53 -23.52 11.30
C ALA A 161 -15.02 -24.80 12.01
N LYS A 162 -15.05 -24.80 13.35
CA LYS A 162 -15.64 -25.83 14.21
C LYS A 162 -16.36 -25.17 15.39
N ILE A 163 -17.44 -25.80 15.85
CA ILE A 163 -18.28 -25.28 16.94
C ILE A 163 -17.52 -25.20 18.27
N ASP A 164 -16.63 -26.16 18.53
CA ASP A 164 -15.83 -26.30 19.74
C ASP A 164 -14.44 -25.64 19.65
N GLN A 165 -14.21 -24.85 18.60
CA GLN A 165 -12.92 -24.22 18.36
C GLN A 165 -12.57 -23.21 19.47
N LYS A 166 -11.45 -23.46 20.17
CA LYS A 166 -10.96 -22.61 21.27
C LYS A 166 -10.04 -21.48 20.84
N LEU A 167 -9.52 -21.50 19.61
CA LEU A 167 -8.62 -20.48 19.10
C LEU A 167 -8.95 -20.21 17.63
N SER A 168 -9.14 -18.95 17.26
CA SER A 168 -9.27 -18.53 15.87
C SER A 168 -8.03 -17.79 15.43
N ILE A 169 -7.39 -18.27 14.36
CA ILE A 169 -6.23 -17.63 13.75
C ILE A 169 -6.70 -16.96 12.47
N ILE A 170 -6.56 -15.65 12.40
CA ILE A 170 -6.91 -14.83 11.23
C ILE A 170 -5.61 -14.31 10.64
N ASN A 171 -5.23 -14.86 9.48
CA ASN A 171 -4.07 -14.41 8.75
C ASN A 171 -4.43 -13.22 7.85
N ILE A 172 -3.63 -12.17 7.91
CA ILE A 172 -3.81 -10.95 7.11
C ILE A 172 -2.83 -11.01 5.94
N TYR A 173 -3.33 -10.68 4.76
CA TYR A 173 -2.60 -10.76 3.50
C TYR A 173 -2.66 -9.44 2.74
N ALA A 174 -1.63 -9.20 1.92
CA ALA A 174 -1.52 -8.07 1.03
C ALA A 174 -1.13 -8.51 -0.39
N SER A 175 -1.57 -7.77 -1.40
CA SER A 175 -1.18 -7.98 -2.80
C SER A 175 -1.07 -6.67 -3.57
N ASP A 176 -0.14 -6.60 -4.52
CA ASP A 176 -0.01 -5.48 -5.47
C ASP A 176 -1.02 -5.56 -6.65
N LYS A 177 -1.83 -6.62 -6.71
CA LYS A 177 -2.89 -6.79 -7.72
C LYS A 177 -4.29 -6.51 -7.18
N LYS A 178 -5.13 -5.92 -8.01
CA LYS A 178 -6.55 -5.66 -7.71
C LYS A 178 -7.39 -6.95 -7.74
N ASP A 179 -7.13 -7.81 -8.72
CA ASP A 179 -7.98 -8.96 -9.05
C ASP A 179 -7.51 -10.30 -8.47
N VAL A 180 -6.77 -10.25 -7.35
CA VAL A 180 -6.40 -11.42 -6.54
C VAL A 180 -7.64 -12.21 -6.10
N GLN A 181 -7.58 -13.54 -6.08
CA GLN A 181 -8.72 -14.38 -5.66
C GLN A 181 -8.34 -15.32 -4.51
N PHE A 182 -7.09 -15.78 -4.47
CA PHE A 182 -6.64 -16.76 -3.49
C PHE A 182 -5.40 -16.29 -2.74
N ILE A 183 -5.27 -16.71 -1.48
CA ILE A 183 -4.07 -16.41 -0.68
C ILE A 183 -2.82 -17.13 -1.19
N THR A 184 -2.99 -18.10 -2.08
CA THR A 184 -1.91 -18.82 -2.77
C THR A 184 -1.49 -18.17 -4.08
N ASP A 185 -2.14 -17.08 -4.50
CA ASP A 185 -1.76 -16.37 -5.72
C ASP A 185 -0.32 -15.81 -5.58
N PRO A 186 0.52 -15.84 -6.63
CA PRO A 186 1.94 -15.45 -6.53
C PRO A 186 2.19 -14.02 -6.05
N SER A 187 1.22 -13.11 -6.25
CA SER A 187 1.29 -11.72 -5.82
C SER A 187 0.88 -11.50 -4.36
N VAL A 188 0.51 -12.56 -3.64
CA VAL A 188 0.02 -12.47 -2.27
C VAL A 188 1.12 -12.79 -1.29
N ARG A 189 1.26 -11.91 -0.29
CA ARG A 189 2.13 -12.12 0.87
C ARG A 189 1.35 -12.00 2.16
N LYS A 190 1.67 -12.85 3.13
CA LYS A 190 1.16 -12.71 4.49
C LYS A 190 1.86 -11.51 5.15
N CYS A 191 1.10 -10.61 5.76
CA CYS A 191 1.62 -9.42 6.44
C CYS A 191 1.24 -9.33 7.92
N GLY A 192 0.36 -10.19 8.41
CA GLY A 192 -0.03 -10.18 9.82
C GLY A 192 -0.78 -11.43 10.25
N THR A 193 -0.95 -11.58 11.57
CA THR A 193 -1.76 -12.65 12.18
C THR A 193 -2.47 -12.10 13.41
N LEU A 194 -3.75 -12.41 13.55
CA LEU A 194 -4.51 -12.24 14.78
C LEU A 194 -4.84 -13.61 15.37
N SER A 195 -4.64 -13.75 16.68
CA SER A 195 -4.95 -14.97 17.43
C SER A 195 -6.02 -14.64 18.46
N LEU A 196 -7.27 -14.99 18.17
CA LEU A 196 -8.43 -14.71 19.03
C LEU A 196 -8.78 -15.94 19.85
N ASP A 197 -8.64 -15.84 21.17
CA ASP A 197 -9.07 -16.88 22.11
C ASP A 197 -10.59 -16.96 22.15
N LEU A 198 -11.09 -18.15 21.84
CA LEU A 198 -12.49 -18.50 21.81
C LEU A 198 -12.89 -19.38 23.00
N SER A 199 -12.03 -19.66 23.96
CA SER A 199 -12.42 -20.41 25.16
C SER A 199 -13.50 -19.66 25.95
N THR A 200 -14.62 -20.35 26.22
CA THR A 200 -15.75 -19.82 27.01
C THR A 200 -16.18 -20.82 28.07
N GLU A 201 -16.40 -20.33 29.28
CA GLU A 201 -16.98 -21.11 30.40
C GLU A 201 -18.52 -21.12 30.36
N SER A 202 -19.13 -20.21 29.61
CA SER A 202 -20.59 -20.11 29.46
C SER A 202 -21.13 -21.13 28.46
N PRO A 203 -22.34 -21.70 28.69
CA PRO A 203 -22.96 -22.64 27.77
C PRO A 203 -23.15 -21.97 26.41
N ILE A 204 -22.60 -22.60 25.38
CA ILE A 204 -22.71 -22.15 23.99
C ILE A 204 -24.20 -22.13 23.65
N THR A 205 -24.78 -20.93 23.53
CA THR A 205 -26.12 -20.77 22.98
C THR A 205 -26.16 -21.37 21.57
N PRO A 206 -27.29 -21.94 21.12
CA PRO A 206 -27.38 -22.67 19.85
C PRO A 206 -27.15 -21.79 18.59
N THR A 207 -26.94 -20.48 18.76
CA THR A 207 -26.62 -19.54 17.70
C THR A 207 -25.16 -19.67 17.27
N ARG A 208 -24.90 -19.70 15.96
CA ARG A 208 -23.53 -19.74 15.42
C ARG A 208 -22.73 -18.55 15.95
N ARG A 209 -21.61 -18.82 16.60
CA ARG A 209 -20.70 -17.80 17.13
C ARG A 209 -20.16 -16.91 16.01
N GLU A 210 -20.22 -15.60 16.21
CA GLU A 210 -19.77 -14.60 15.25
C GLU A 210 -18.44 -13.99 15.67
N ILE A 211 -17.49 -13.94 14.73
CA ILE A 211 -16.25 -13.20 14.84
C ILE A 211 -16.31 -12.03 13.87
N GLN A 212 -16.30 -10.81 14.39
CA GLN A 212 -16.20 -9.61 13.59
C GLN A 212 -14.74 -9.23 13.39
N THR A 213 -14.35 -9.07 12.14
CA THR A 213 -13.04 -8.56 11.76
C THR A 213 -13.19 -7.17 11.18
N ILE A 214 -12.45 -6.22 11.73
CA ILE A 214 -12.58 -4.79 11.45
C ILE A 214 -11.23 -4.29 10.98
N MET A 215 -11.17 -3.81 9.73
CA MET A 215 -10.03 -3.07 9.21
C MET A 215 -10.34 -1.59 9.27
N SER A 216 -9.54 -0.84 10.00
CA SER A 216 -9.68 0.60 10.17
C SER A 216 -8.49 1.32 9.55
N PHE A 217 -8.79 2.36 8.79
CA PHE A 217 -7.82 3.20 8.13
C PHE A 217 -7.62 4.44 8.99
N ALA A 218 -6.56 4.40 9.81
CA ALA A 218 -6.17 5.53 10.63
C ALA A 218 -5.36 6.53 9.78
N ASP A 219 -4.69 7.47 10.44
CA ASP A 219 -3.79 8.42 9.82
C ASP A 219 -2.78 7.70 8.90
N THR A 220 -1.69 7.17 9.44
CA THR A 220 -0.58 6.56 8.68
C THR A 220 -0.51 5.04 8.80
N GLU A 221 -1.54 4.39 9.35
CA GLU A 221 -1.53 2.97 9.72
C GLU A 221 -2.85 2.27 9.36
N ILE A 222 -2.75 1.00 8.93
CA ILE A 222 -3.92 0.11 8.83
C ILE A 222 -3.98 -0.69 10.13
N ARG A 223 -5.11 -0.58 10.85
CA ARG A 223 -5.33 -1.34 12.08
C ARG A 223 -6.38 -2.40 11.86
N MET A 224 -6.02 -3.64 12.11
CA MET A 224 -6.92 -4.79 12.05
C MET A 224 -7.30 -5.23 13.46
N THR A 225 -8.59 -5.43 13.69
CA THR A 225 -9.14 -5.94 14.96
C THR A 225 -9.99 -7.16 14.69
N ALA A 226 -9.88 -8.19 15.53
CA ALA A 226 -10.84 -9.29 15.58
C ALA A 226 -11.56 -9.26 16.92
N LEU A 227 -12.89 -9.33 16.89
CA LEU A 227 -13.81 -9.26 18.02
C LEU A 227 -14.67 -10.52 18.03
N ASP A 228 -14.68 -11.22 19.15
CA ASP A 228 -15.68 -12.24 19.43
C ASP A 228 -16.95 -11.56 19.94
N VAL A 229 -18.02 -11.58 19.15
CA VAL A 229 -19.27 -10.87 19.47
C VAL A 229 -19.93 -11.43 20.74
N LEU A 230 -19.74 -12.74 21.00
CA LEU A 230 -20.34 -13.40 22.15
C LEU A 230 -19.73 -12.92 23.48
N THR A 231 -18.41 -12.81 23.57
CA THR A 231 -17.70 -12.48 24.82
C THR A 231 -17.25 -11.02 24.90
N GLY A 232 -17.25 -10.30 23.78
CA GLY A 232 -16.65 -8.97 23.67
C GLY A 232 -15.12 -8.96 23.68
N LYS A 233 -14.46 -10.12 23.78
CA LYS A 233 -12.98 -10.21 23.72
C LYS A 233 -12.50 -9.80 22.33
N SER A 234 -11.43 -9.01 22.29
CA SER A 234 -10.83 -8.58 21.02
C SER A 234 -9.31 -8.61 21.04
N VAL A 235 -8.74 -8.79 19.85
CA VAL A 235 -7.30 -8.73 19.59
C VAL A 235 -7.03 -7.80 18.41
N LYS A 236 -5.86 -7.15 18.42
CA LYS A 236 -5.50 -6.11 17.45
C LYS A 236 -4.11 -6.36 16.86
N SER A 237 -3.92 -5.92 15.63
CA SER A 237 -2.64 -5.91 14.92
C SER A 237 -2.60 -4.67 14.03
N THR A 238 -1.42 -4.08 13.91
CA THR A 238 -1.17 -2.92 13.05
C THR A 238 -0.29 -3.34 11.89
N ILE A 239 -0.60 -2.84 10.70
CA ILE A 239 0.20 -3.00 9.50
C ILE A 239 0.65 -1.60 9.08
N ASP A 240 1.97 -1.40 9.01
CA ASP A 240 2.56 -0.15 8.57
C ASP A 240 2.38 0.05 7.06
N PHE A 241 2.03 1.27 6.67
CA PHE A 241 1.89 1.66 5.27
C PHE A 241 3.23 1.81 4.55
N LEU A 242 4.36 1.83 5.27
CA LEU A 242 5.66 2.23 4.75
C LEU A 242 6.59 1.07 4.34
N GLU A 243 6.22 -0.19 4.63
CA GLU A 243 6.94 -1.39 4.18
C GLU A 243 6.47 -1.92 2.82
#